data_AF-A0AAU2JZ76-F1
#
_entry.id   AF-A0AAU2JZ76-F1
#
_cell.length_a   1.000
_cell.length_b   1.000
_cell.length_c   1.000
_cell.angle_alpha   90.00
_cell.angle_beta   90.00
_cell.angle_gamma   90.00
#
_symmetry.space_group_name_H-M   'P 1'
#
loop_
_entity.id
_entity.type
_entity.pdbx_description
1 polymer ?
#
loop_
_entity_poly.entity_id
_entity_poly.type
_entity_poly.pdbx_seq_one_letter_code
_entity_poly.pdbx_strand_id
1 'polypeptide(L)'
;MTPIAPSPIVPAQGRLSRTATFAPHDEERQRQDFCAGSVPAAGAGVIVPVGAAGSGGPADAGTLPSVFLVYLHEDERTFGPAPQLRDAFALLDEHGAMEVVGRLDLGTAWSGFGGARPLVKLRLEFPGPHPARGAVSIVVPAEEHAEVWHHIVGGGLLGLTTRERLERATAGPRASFAAGLEACVLVGVGTSPVLEKLITAYGWPWPRG
;
A
#
# COMPACT_ATOMS: atom_id res chain seq x y z
N MET A 1 -41.55 34.81 6.94
CA MET A 1 -40.39 33.89 6.99
C MET A 1 -40.85 32.55 6.45
N THR A 2 -40.33 32.15 5.29
CA THR A 2 -40.74 30.94 4.57
C THR A 2 -39.89 29.75 5.06
N PRO A 3 -40.47 28.58 5.36
CA PRO A 3 -39.68 27.42 5.76
C PRO A 3 -39.00 26.81 4.53
N ILE A 4 -37.68 26.60 4.62
CA ILE A 4 -36.88 25.89 3.63
C ILE A 4 -37.15 24.39 3.80
N ALA A 5 -37.69 23.75 2.77
CA ALA A 5 -37.88 22.31 2.75
C ALA A 5 -36.51 21.60 2.71
N PRO A 6 -36.31 20.49 3.44
CA PRO A 6 -35.10 19.70 3.35
C PRO A 6 -35.01 19.03 1.97
N SER A 7 -33.91 19.28 1.26
CA SER A 7 -33.58 18.59 0.02
C SER A 7 -33.50 17.07 0.24
N PRO A 8 -33.96 16.24 -0.69
CA PRO A 8 -33.82 14.79 -0.56
C PRO A 8 -32.34 14.40 -0.61
N ILE A 9 -31.91 13.63 0.39
CA ILE A 9 -30.65 12.88 0.36
C ILE A 9 -30.77 11.88 -0.78
N VAL A 10 -30.17 12.19 -1.93
CA VAL A 10 -29.96 11.20 -2.98
C VAL A 10 -28.94 10.21 -2.43
N PRO A 11 -29.27 8.93 -2.25
CA PRO A 11 -28.26 7.96 -1.87
C PRO A 11 -27.21 7.93 -2.98
N ALA A 12 -25.93 8.05 -2.60
CA ALA A 12 -24.83 7.74 -3.50
C ALA A 12 -25.03 6.29 -3.95
N GLN A 13 -25.55 6.12 -5.18
CA GLN A 13 -25.78 4.82 -5.75
C GLN A 13 -24.47 4.06 -5.71
N GLY A 14 -24.43 2.98 -4.91
CA GLY A 14 -23.33 2.06 -4.90
C GLY A 14 -23.06 1.63 -6.33
N ARG A 15 -21.88 1.96 -6.85
CA ARG A 15 -21.39 1.29 -8.05
C ARG A 15 -21.17 -0.17 -7.69
N LEU A 16 -22.18 -0.98 -8.02
CA LEU A 16 -22.06 -2.40 -8.23
C LEU A 16 -20.78 -2.62 -9.05
N SER A 17 -19.83 -3.38 -8.50
CA SER A 17 -18.71 -3.86 -9.27
C SER A 17 -19.27 -4.77 -10.37
N ARG A 18 -19.42 -4.24 -11.59
CA ARG A 18 -19.73 -5.07 -12.74
C ARG A 18 -18.44 -5.78 -13.14
N THR A 19 -18.43 -7.10 -13.06
CA THR A 19 -17.50 -7.92 -13.82
C THR A 19 -17.82 -7.68 -15.30
N ALA A 20 -16.99 -6.90 -15.98
CA ALA A 20 -17.08 -6.74 -17.42
C ALA A 20 -16.31 -7.89 -18.07
N THR A 21 -16.96 -8.60 -19.00
CA THR A 21 -16.26 -9.55 -19.86
C THR A 21 -15.54 -8.75 -20.92
N PHE A 22 -14.21 -8.79 -20.91
CA PHE A 22 -13.39 -8.13 -21.91
C PHE A 22 -13.06 -9.11 -23.04
N ALA A 23 -13.00 -8.63 -24.28
CA ALA A 23 -12.27 -9.36 -25.31
C ALA A 23 -10.77 -9.31 -24.96
N PRO A 24 -9.97 -10.34 -25.30
CA PRO A 24 -8.54 -10.38 -24.92
C PRO A 24 -7.74 -9.14 -25.31
N HIS A 25 -8.04 -8.53 -26.47
CA HIS A 25 -7.39 -7.30 -26.92
C HIS A 25 -7.82 -6.06 -26.11
N ASP A 26 -9.05 -6.02 -25.63
CA ASP A 26 -9.54 -4.94 -24.77
C ASP A 26 -8.97 -5.05 -23.36
N GLU A 27 -8.80 -6.28 -22.84
CA GLU A 27 -8.15 -6.52 -21.55
C GLU A 27 -6.67 -6.09 -21.59
N GLU A 28 -5.93 -6.49 -22.62
CA GLU A 28 -4.52 -6.12 -22.76
C GLU A 28 -4.35 -4.60 -22.87
N ARG A 29 -5.16 -3.94 -23.70
CA ARG A 29 -5.12 -2.48 -23.84
C ARG A 29 -5.44 -1.78 -22.51
N GLN A 30 -6.51 -2.20 -21.83
CA GLN A 30 -6.86 -1.60 -20.54
C GLN A 30 -5.81 -1.88 -19.46
N ARG A 31 -5.15 -3.04 -19.51
CA ARG A 31 -4.03 -3.33 -18.62
C ARG A 31 -2.85 -2.41 -18.91
N GLN A 32 -2.52 -2.17 -20.17
CA GLN A 32 -1.47 -1.21 -20.56
C GLN A 32 -1.80 0.20 -20.09
N ASP A 33 -3.04 0.66 -20.31
CA ASP A 33 -3.52 1.96 -19.81
C ASP A 33 -3.48 2.03 -18.27
N PHE A 34 -3.86 0.93 -17.61
CA PHE A 34 -3.76 0.82 -16.15
C PHE A 34 -2.31 0.83 -15.67
N CYS A 35 -1.35 0.23 -16.37
CA CYS A 35 0.06 0.25 -15.97
C CYS A 35 0.80 1.53 -16.37
N ALA A 36 0.23 2.34 -17.28
CA ALA A 36 0.88 3.53 -17.79
C ALA A 36 1.30 4.48 -16.65
N GLY A 37 2.51 5.04 -16.80
CA GLY A 37 3.10 5.98 -15.84
C GLY A 37 3.34 5.41 -14.44
N SER A 38 3.44 4.08 -14.31
CA SER A 38 3.62 3.41 -13.02
C SER A 38 4.91 2.61 -12.99
N VAL A 39 5.51 2.50 -11.81
CA VAL A 39 6.65 1.60 -11.56
C VAL A 39 6.14 0.24 -11.09
N PRO A 40 6.70 -0.88 -11.57
CA PRO A 40 6.37 -2.18 -11.03
C PRO A 40 7.01 -2.36 -9.65
N ALA A 41 6.26 -2.90 -8.70
CA ALA A 41 6.85 -3.38 -7.45
C ALA A 41 7.69 -4.64 -7.72
N ALA A 42 8.80 -4.76 -7.00
CA ALA A 42 9.62 -5.98 -6.96
C ALA A 42 8.92 -7.11 -6.16
N GLY A 43 7.93 -6.75 -5.35
CA GLY A 43 7.05 -7.65 -4.63
C GLY A 43 6.33 -6.94 -3.48
N ALA A 44 5.59 -7.71 -2.68
CA ALA A 44 5.02 -7.26 -1.42
C ALA A 44 5.26 -8.29 -0.31
N GLY A 45 5.08 -7.87 0.94
CA GLY A 45 5.24 -8.72 2.11
C GLY A 45 4.62 -8.10 3.35
N VAL A 46 4.94 -8.66 4.52
CA VAL A 46 4.49 -8.13 5.81
C VAL A 46 5.59 -8.27 6.85
N ILE A 47 5.74 -7.25 7.70
CA ILE A 47 6.48 -7.37 8.96
C ILE A 47 5.45 -7.45 10.09
N VAL A 48 5.56 -8.48 10.92
CA VAL A 48 4.70 -8.69 12.08
C VAL A 48 5.48 -8.48 13.38
N PRO A 49 4.92 -7.84 14.41
CA PRO A 49 5.58 -7.73 15.70
C PRO A 49 5.59 -9.08 16.40
N VAL A 50 6.78 -9.54 16.80
CA VAL A 50 6.95 -10.78 17.56
C VAL A 50 6.48 -10.55 19.00
N GLY A 51 5.39 -11.20 19.40
CA GLY A 51 4.76 -11.06 20.73
C GLY A 51 3.23 -11.16 20.74
N ALA A 52 2.58 -11.15 19.57
CA ALA A 52 1.11 -11.22 19.45
C ALA A 52 0.50 -12.63 19.68
N ALA A 53 1.32 -13.68 19.76
CA ALA A 53 0.87 -15.05 19.98
C ALA A 53 1.46 -15.58 21.30
N GLY A 54 0.75 -15.42 22.42
CA GLY A 54 1.19 -16.09 23.65
C GLY A 54 0.74 -15.59 25.02
N SER A 55 -0.26 -14.73 25.16
CA SER A 55 -0.89 -14.57 26.48
C SER A 55 -2.36 -14.20 26.35
N GLY A 56 -3.23 -15.04 26.91
CA GLY A 56 -4.67 -14.80 27.05
C GLY A 56 -4.97 -13.69 28.05
N GLY A 57 -4.37 -12.52 27.85
CA GLY A 57 -4.76 -11.29 28.50
C GLY A 57 -5.98 -10.67 27.80
N PRO A 58 -6.75 -9.83 28.51
CA PRO A 58 -7.88 -9.15 27.91
C PRO A 58 -7.41 -8.35 26.69
N ALA A 59 -8.12 -8.52 25.59
CA ALA A 59 -7.89 -7.85 24.32
C ALA A 59 -8.13 -6.34 24.47
N ASP A 60 -7.18 -5.60 25.05
CA ASP A 60 -7.14 -4.14 25.07
C ASP A 60 -5.83 -3.67 25.73
N ALA A 61 -4.78 -3.51 24.92
CA ALA A 61 -3.66 -2.55 25.06
C ALA A 61 -2.41 -3.03 24.27
N GLY A 62 -2.11 -2.37 23.15
CA GLY A 62 -0.71 -2.17 22.74
C GLY A 62 -0.07 -3.15 21.75
N THR A 63 -0.82 -4.01 21.05
CA THR A 63 -0.22 -4.75 19.92
C THR A 63 0.04 -3.77 18.78
N LEU A 64 1.33 -3.54 18.46
CA LEU A 64 1.72 -2.74 17.30
C LEU A 64 1.08 -3.32 16.03
N PRO A 65 0.60 -2.50 15.07
CA PRO A 65 0.04 -3.01 13.83
C PRO A 65 1.13 -3.66 12.98
N SER A 66 0.78 -4.73 12.26
CA SER A 66 1.63 -5.25 11.19
C SER A 66 1.86 -4.19 10.12
N VAL A 67 3.00 -4.26 9.44
CA VAL A 67 3.35 -3.35 8.34
C VAL A 67 3.29 -4.09 7.03
N PHE A 68 2.40 -3.65 6.14
CA PHE A 68 2.37 -4.13 4.77
C PHE A 68 3.55 -3.53 4.01
N LEU A 69 4.38 -4.36 3.40
CA LEU A 69 5.55 -3.94 2.66
C LEU A 69 5.29 -3.93 1.17
N VAL A 70 5.78 -2.89 0.50
CA VAL A 70 5.99 -2.87 -0.95
C VAL A 70 7.48 -2.80 -1.21
N TYR A 71 8.01 -3.84 -1.85
CA TYR A 71 9.39 -3.90 -2.28
C TYR A 71 9.57 -3.18 -3.61
N LEU A 72 10.55 -2.29 -3.66
CA LEU A 72 10.95 -1.54 -4.83
C LEU A 72 12.25 -2.11 -5.41
N HIS A 73 12.43 -2.01 -6.72
CA HIS A 73 13.73 -2.26 -7.34
C HIS A 73 14.66 -1.07 -7.09
N GLU A 74 15.90 -1.33 -6.69
CA GLU A 74 16.92 -0.29 -6.47
C GLU A 74 17.65 0.06 -7.78
N ASP A 75 16.90 0.46 -8.81
CA ASP A 75 17.43 0.71 -10.15
C ASP A 75 16.78 1.92 -10.86
N GLU A 76 17.25 2.22 -12.07
CA GLU A 76 16.74 3.31 -12.89
C GLU A 76 15.28 3.10 -13.34
N ARG A 77 14.78 1.86 -13.36
CA ARG A 77 13.40 1.55 -13.77
C ARG A 77 12.41 2.01 -12.71
N THR A 78 12.84 2.06 -11.45
CA THR A 78 12.05 2.64 -10.36
C THR A 78 12.36 4.12 -10.19
N PHE A 79 13.63 4.49 -9.98
CA PHE A 79 13.97 5.85 -9.54
C PHE A 79 14.11 6.87 -10.67
N GLY A 80 14.23 6.43 -11.93
CA GLY A 80 14.13 7.33 -13.08
C GLY A 80 12.74 7.98 -13.19
N PRO A 81 11.65 7.18 -13.26
CA PRO A 81 10.29 7.71 -13.32
C PRO A 81 9.72 8.16 -11.96
N ALA A 82 10.28 7.69 -10.84
CA ALA A 82 9.84 8.05 -9.48
C ALA A 82 11.00 8.59 -8.62
N PRO A 83 11.61 9.73 -8.98
CA PRO A 83 12.74 10.30 -8.24
C PRO A 83 12.38 10.65 -6.79
N GLN A 84 11.11 10.94 -6.50
CA GLN A 84 10.63 11.23 -5.14
C GLN A 84 10.84 10.05 -4.18
N LEU A 85 10.83 8.80 -4.68
CA LEU A 85 11.12 7.63 -3.86
C LEU A 85 12.60 7.56 -3.47
N ARG A 86 13.48 7.99 -4.37
CA ARG A 86 14.92 8.10 -4.08
C ARG A 86 15.16 9.15 -2.99
N ASP A 87 14.53 10.31 -3.13
CA ASP A 87 14.62 11.38 -2.13
C ASP A 87 14.06 10.94 -0.77
N ALA A 88 12.94 10.20 -0.77
CA ALA A 88 12.37 9.65 0.47
C ALA A 88 13.32 8.65 1.15
N PHE A 89 14.03 7.82 0.38
CA PHE A 89 15.06 6.94 0.92
C PHE A 89 16.30 7.69 1.41
N ALA A 90 16.71 8.76 0.74
CA ALA A 90 17.80 9.60 1.23
C ALA A 90 17.43 10.26 2.58
N LEU A 91 16.19 10.75 2.72
CA LEU A 91 15.70 11.27 3.99
C LEU A 91 15.64 10.20 5.08
N LEU A 92 15.24 8.97 4.73
CA LEU A 92 15.26 7.83 5.64
C LEU A 92 16.68 7.53 6.13
N ASP A 93 17.66 7.54 5.23
CA ASP A 93 19.06 7.30 5.58
C ASP A 93 19.65 8.41 6.47
N GLU A 94 19.21 9.65 6.30
CA GLU A 94 19.69 10.79 7.07
C GLU A 94 19.06 10.89 8.46
N HIS A 95 17.77 10.58 8.60
CA HIS A 95 16.97 10.90 9.78
C HIS A 95 16.36 9.69 10.49
N GLY A 96 16.31 8.52 9.85
CA GLY A 96 15.60 7.35 10.37
C GLY A 96 14.08 7.41 10.18
N ALA A 97 13.40 6.27 10.35
CA ALA A 97 12.00 6.11 9.94
C ALA A 97 11.05 6.98 10.76
N MET A 98 11.24 7.04 12.08
CA MET A 98 10.33 7.77 12.97
C MET A 98 10.34 9.28 12.71
N GLU A 99 11.51 9.84 12.42
CA GLU A 99 11.63 11.27 12.10
C GLU A 99 11.07 11.58 10.71
N VAL A 100 11.28 10.68 9.74
CA VAL A 100 10.76 10.80 8.38
C VAL A 100 9.23 10.72 8.34
N VAL A 101 8.59 9.85 9.12
CA VAL A 101 7.12 9.77 9.22
C VAL A 101 6.50 11.09 9.62
N GLY A 102 7.11 11.83 10.55
CA GLY A 102 6.63 13.14 10.98
C GLY A 102 6.84 14.25 9.95
N ARG A 103 7.71 14.04 8.95
CA ARG A 103 8.10 15.02 7.93
C ARG A 103 7.45 14.77 6.58
N LEU A 104 7.19 13.51 6.24
CA LEU A 104 6.55 13.07 5.01
C LEU A 104 5.02 13.08 5.15
N ASP A 105 4.40 14.21 4.84
CA ASP A 105 2.95 14.26 4.65
C ASP A 105 2.60 13.63 3.28
N LEU A 106 2.36 12.32 3.22
CA LEU A 106 2.07 11.62 1.95
C LEU A 106 0.58 11.36 1.77
N GLY A 107 0.03 11.82 0.65
CA GLY A 107 -1.29 11.40 0.20
C GLY A 107 -1.22 9.99 -0.39
N THR A 108 -2.20 9.14 -0.07
CA THR A 108 -2.28 7.78 -0.63
C THR A 108 -3.63 7.49 -1.27
N ALA A 109 -3.62 6.79 -2.40
CA ALA A 109 -4.82 6.34 -3.09
C ALA A 109 -4.62 4.96 -3.72
N TRP A 110 -5.65 4.12 -3.65
CA TRP A 110 -5.64 2.77 -4.20
C TRP A 110 -6.55 2.66 -5.43
N SER A 111 -6.06 1.98 -6.46
CA SER A 111 -6.80 1.58 -7.66
C SER A 111 -6.58 0.09 -7.93
N GLY A 112 -7.48 -0.54 -8.67
CA GLY A 112 -7.44 -1.97 -8.91
C GLY A 112 -7.97 -2.32 -10.29
N PHE A 113 -7.40 -3.36 -10.87
CA PHE A 113 -7.76 -3.92 -12.16
C PHE A 113 -8.06 -5.42 -11.99
N GLY A 114 -9.21 -5.86 -12.47
CA GLY A 114 -9.61 -7.28 -12.44
C GLY A 114 -9.05 -8.05 -13.63
N GLY A 115 -9.73 -9.13 -14.06
CA GLY A 115 -9.30 -9.99 -15.18
C GLY A 115 -8.56 -11.24 -14.72
N ALA A 116 -7.90 -11.92 -15.65
CA ALA A 116 -7.20 -13.18 -15.36
C ALA A 116 -5.97 -12.97 -14.47
N ARG A 117 -5.38 -11.77 -14.51
CA ARG A 117 -4.21 -11.36 -13.73
C ARG A 117 -4.49 -10.03 -13.04
N PRO A 118 -5.12 -10.04 -11.86
CA PRO A 118 -5.51 -8.82 -11.18
C PRO A 118 -4.30 -8.00 -10.76
N LEU A 119 -4.44 -6.67 -10.84
CA LEU A 119 -3.41 -5.71 -10.45
C LEU A 119 -3.96 -4.73 -9.42
N VAL A 120 -3.09 -4.31 -8.50
CA VAL A 120 -3.34 -3.20 -7.59
C VAL A 120 -2.37 -2.08 -7.92
N LYS A 121 -2.86 -0.84 -7.93
CA LYS A 121 -2.04 0.35 -8.07
C LYS A 121 -2.16 1.20 -6.82
N LEU A 122 -1.02 1.46 -6.18
CA LEU A 122 -0.85 2.42 -5.12
C LEU A 122 -0.33 3.73 -5.71
N ARG A 123 -1.05 4.83 -5.49
CA ARG A 123 -0.59 6.18 -5.81
C ARG A 123 -0.16 6.87 -4.53
N LEU A 124 1.04 7.45 -4.57
CA LEU A 124 1.64 8.26 -3.52
C LEU A 124 1.72 9.70 -4.02
N GLU A 125 1.26 10.65 -3.23
CA GLU A 125 1.31 12.07 -3.53
C GLU A 125 2.24 12.77 -2.54
N PHE A 126 3.27 13.42 -3.08
CA PHE A 126 4.25 14.20 -2.33
C PHE A 126 3.85 15.68 -2.45
N PRO A 127 3.29 16.32 -1.41
CA PRO A 127 2.79 17.69 -1.46
C PRO A 127 3.90 18.73 -1.21
N GLY A 128 4.94 18.33 -0.48
CA GLY A 128 6.01 19.18 0.03
C GLY A 128 7.17 19.43 -0.95
N PRO A 129 8.16 20.23 -0.52
CA PRO A 129 9.37 20.47 -1.29
C PRO A 129 10.43 19.36 -1.13
N HIS A 130 10.37 18.59 -0.05
CA HIS A 130 11.30 17.48 0.24
C HIS A 130 10.54 16.25 0.75
N PRO A 131 10.42 15.18 -0.07
CA PRO A 131 10.77 15.05 -1.48
C PRO A 131 10.08 16.10 -2.36
N ALA A 132 10.63 16.33 -3.56
CA ALA A 132 10.04 17.27 -4.50
C ALA A 132 8.57 16.91 -4.81
N ARG A 133 7.73 17.93 -4.95
CA ARG A 133 6.30 17.75 -5.22
C ARG A 133 6.09 16.86 -6.44
N GLY A 134 5.19 15.88 -6.33
CA GLY A 134 4.85 14.99 -7.41
C GLY A 134 3.94 13.85 -7.00
N ALA A 135 3.65 12.96 -7.95
CA ALA A 135 2.91 11.74 -7.67
C ALA A 135 3.65 10.55 -8.26
N VAL A 136 3.70 9.48 -7.50
CA VAL A 136 4.30 8.20 -7.90
C VAL A 136 3.22 7.15 -7.89
N SER A 137 3.13 6.36 -8.95
CA SER A 137 2.23 5.21 -9.01
C SER A 137 3.05 3.93 -9.01
N ILE A 138 2.76 3.02 -8.09
CA ILE A 138 3.37 1.71 -7.97
C ILE A 138 2.31 0.67 -8.30
N VAL A 139 2.61 -0.25 -9.21
CA VAL A 139 1.72 -1.37 -9.57
C VAL A 139 2.26 -2.65 -8.96
N VAL A 140 1.37 -3.39 -8.29
CA VAL A 140 1.64 -4.66 -7.62
C VAL A 140 0.77 -5.74 -8.28
N PRO A 141 1.36 -6.85 -8.78
CA PRO A 141 0.60 -8.05 -9.16
C PRO A 141 -0.17 -8.57 -7.95
N ALA A 142 -1.50 -8.55 -8.01
CA ALA A 142 -2.31 -8.73 -6.81
C ALA A 142 -2.37 -10.20 -6.38
N GLU A 143 -2.50 -11.11 -7.34
CA GLU A 143 -2.60 -12.54 -7.09
C GLU A 143 -1.37 -13.13 -6.40
N GLU A 144 -0.17 -12.68 -6.79
CA GLU A 144 1.12 -13.15 -6.22
C GLU A 144 1.28 -12.80 -4.74
N HIS A 145 0.43 -11.90 -4.22
CA HIS A 145 0.46 -11.39 -2.85
C HIS A 145 -0.91 -11.52 -2.16
N ALA A 146 -1.75 -12.45 -2.64
CA ALA A 146 -3.10 -12.68 -2.15
C ALA A 146 -3.19 -12.81 -0.62
N GLU A 147 -2.19 -13.45 -0.01
CA GLU A 147 -2.16 -13.74 1.43
C GLU A 147 -1.90 -12.52 2.31
N VAL A 148 -1.35 -11.42 1.80
CA VAL A 148 -0.95 -10.26 2.62
C VAL A 148 -1.87 -9.05 2.49
N TRP A 149 -2.76 -8.99 1.49
CA TRP A 149 -3.63 -7.81 1.26
C TRP A 149 -4.56 -7.47 2.41
N HIS A 150 -4.96 -8.48 3.19
CA HIS A 150 -5.83 -8.29 4.35
C HIS A 150 -5.20 -7.41 5.44
N HIS A 151 -3.86 -7.30 5.48
CA HIS A 151 -3.15 -6.46 6.45
C HIS A 151 -3.30 -4.96 6.17
N ILE A 152 -3.77 -4.57 4.98
CA ILE A 152 -3.83 -3.17 4.55
C ILE A 152 -5.20 -2.73 4.03
N VAL A 153 -6.12 -3.67 3.80
CA VAL A 153 -7.48 -3.38 3.27
C VAL A 153 -8.28 -2.43 4.17
N GLY A 154 -8.20 -2.60 5.49
CA GLY A 154 -8.87 -1.77 6.49
C GLY A 154 -8.15 -0.44 6.77
N GLY A 155 -7.12 -0.12 6.00
CA GLY A 155 -6.12 0.88 6.39
C GLY A 155 -5.07 0.28 7.31
N GLY A 156 -4.00 1.03 7.55
CA GLY A 156 -2.88 0.55 8.35
C GLY A 156 -1.57 1.23 8.00
N LEU A 157 -0.47 0.54 8.29
CA LEU A 157 0.87 1.03 8.02
C LEU A 157 1.44 0.33 6.77
N LEU A 158 1.83 1.14 5.80
CA LEU A 158 2.56 0.74 4.60
C LEU A 158 4.04 1.07 4.79
N GLY A 159 4.92 0.13 4.49
CA GLY A 159 6.36 0.36 4.40
C GLY A 159 6.85 0.23 2.96
N LEU A 160 7.53 1.26 2.46
CA LEU A 160 8.25 1.21 1.19
C LEU A 160 9.72 0.90 1.50
N THR A 161 10.29 -0.13 0.87
CA THR A 161 11.68 -0.54 1.07
C THR A 161 12.22 -1.28 -0.16
N THR A 162 13.53 -1.54 -0.20
CA THR A 162 14.14 -2.54 -1.08
C THR A 162 14.35 -3.85 -0.30
N ARG A 163 14.53 -4.99 -0.99
CA ARG A 163 14.82 -6.27 -0.32
C ARG A 163 16.17 -6.19 0.38
N GLU A 164 17.16 -5.63 -0.31
CA GLU A 164 18.53 -5.46 0.15
C GLU A 164 18.61 -4.59 1.42
N ARG A 165 17.79 -3.54 1.50
CA ARG A 165 17.70 -2.69 2.70
C ARG A 165 17.10 -3.45 3.88
N LEU A 166 16.01 -4.18 3.67
CA LEU A 166 15.36 -4.95 4.72
C LEU A 166 16.25 -6.11 5.21
N GLU A 167 16.89 -6.83 4.29
CA GLU A 167 17.83 -7.91 4.62
C GLU A 167 19.00 -7.38 5.44
N ARG A 168 19.63 -6.25 5.05
CA ARG A 168 20.70 -5.63 5.84
C ARG A 168 20.26 -5.26 7.25
N ALA A 169 19.06 -4.69 7.40
CA ALA A 169 18.52 -4.32 8.70
C ALA A 169 18.18 -5.54 9.59
N THR A 170 17.92 -6.70 8.98
CA THR A 170 17.48 -7.92 9.67
C THR A 170 18.53 -9.04 9.69
N ALA A 171 19.70 -8.88 9.08
CA ALA A 171 20.75 -9.89 9.02
C ALA A 171 21.44 -10.18 10.36
N GLY A 172 21.27 -9.33 11.37
CA GLY A 172 21.94 -9.45 12.66
C GLY A 172 21.19 -10.30 13.68
N PRO A 173 21.89 -10.80 14.73
CA PRO A 173 21.26 -11.53 15.86
C PRO A 173 20.28 -10.68 16.70
N ARG A 174 20.12 -9.39 16.35
CA ARG A 174 19.15 -8.44 16.91
C ARG A 174 18.02 -8.07 15.93
N ALA A 175 17.77 -8.91 14.92
CA ALA A 175 16.63 -8.76 14.03
C ALA A 175 15.36 -8.55 14.85
N SER A 176 14.74 -7.39 14.71
CA SER A 176 13.59 -6.98 15.51
C SER A 176 12.59 -6.27 14.62
N PHE A 177 11.35 -6.19 15.09
CA PHE A 177 10.30 -5.42 14.43
C PHE A 177 10.75 -3.97 14.19
N ALA A 178 11.34 -3.33 15.20
CA ALA A 178 11.87 -1.97 15.11
C ALA A 178 12.96 -1.83 14.03
N ALA A 179 13.89 -2.78 13.92
CA ALA A 179 14.91 -2.75 12.87
C ALA A 179 14.28 -2.84 11.46
N GLY A 180 13.20 -3.62 11.31
CA GLY A 180 12.42 -3.66 10.08
C GLY A 180 11.71 -2.34 9.76
N LEU A 181 11.18 -1.66 10.77
CA LEU A 181 10.57 -0.34 10.62
C LEU A 181 11.57 0.72 10.16
N GLU A 182 12.77 0.74 10.76
CA GLU A 182 13.85 1.66 10.41
C GLU A 182 14.39 1.43 8.99
N ALA A 183 14.12 0.27 8.39
CA ALA A 183 14.45 -0.02 7.00
C ALA A 183 13.42 0.55 6.00
N CYS A 184 12.32 1.12 6.46
CA CYS A 184 11.18 1.46 5.61
C CYS A 184 10.85 2.96 5.64
N VAL A 185 10.46 3.50 4.49
CA VAL A 185 9.66 4.73 4.47
C VAL A 185 8.24 4.33 4.85
N LEU A 186 7.82 4.72 6.04
CA LEU A 186 6.54 4.35 6.62
C LEU A 186 5.46 5.38 6.26
N VAL A 187 4.28 4.89 5.88
CA VAL A 187 3.15 5.69 5.42
C VAL A 187 1.85 5.14 6.00
N GLY A 188 1.07 6.00 6.64
CA GLY A 188 -0.30 5.65 7.03
C GLY A 188 -1.21 5.61 5.80
N VAL A 189 -2.03 4.58 5.67
CA VAL A 189 -3.01 4.46 4.58
C VAL A 189 -4.42 4.26 5.12
N GLY A 190 -5.39 4.85 4.42
CA GLY A 190 -6.81 4.66 4.73
C GLY A 190 -7.37 3.33 4.21
N THR A 191 -8.60 3.04 4.61
CA THR A 191 -9.39 1.90 4.10
C THR A 191 -9.46 1.91 2.57
N SER A 192 -9.40 0.73 1.95
CA SER A 192 -9.44 0.58 0.49
C SER A 192 -10.62 -0.30 0.06
N PRO A 193 -11.76 0.29 -0.33
CA PRO A 193 -12.89 -0.46 -0.89
C PRO A 193 -12.53 -1.24 -2.17
N VAL A 194 -11.49 -0.80 -2.88
CA VAL A 194 -11.00 -1.48 -4.08
C VAL A 194 -10.30 -2.79 -3.73
N LEU A 195 -9.43 -2.77 -2.71
CA LEU A 195 -8.78 -4.00 -2.22
C LEU A 195 -9.81 -4.97 -1.67
N GLU A 196 -10.79 -4.49 -0.91
CA GLU A 196 -11.89 -5.31 -0.38
C GLU A 196 -12.66 -6.01 -1.50
N LYS A 197 -12.99 -5.28 -2.57
CA LYS A 197 -13.65 -5.82 -3.75
C LYS A 197 -12.82 -6.89 -4.46
N LEU A 198 -11.51 -6.69 -4.60
CA LEU A 198 -10.62 -7.69 -5.22
C LEU A 198 -10.50 -8.94 -4.34
N ILE A 199 -10.22 -8.79 -3.05
CA ILE A 199 -10.13 -9.93 -2.11
C ILE A 199 -11.42 -10.76 -2.17
N THR A 200 -12.58 -10.10 -2.15
CA THR A 200 -13.89 -10.76 -2.22
C THR A 200 -14.12 -11.45 -3.57
N ALA A 201 -13.84 -10.77 -4.69
CA ALA A 201 -14.09 -11.29 -6.03
C ALA A 201 -13.24 -12.51 -6.38
N TYR A 202 -12.01 -12.57 -5.88
CA TYR A 202 -11.07 -13.67 -6.15
C TYR A 202 -11.00 -14.71 -5.03
N GLY A 203 -11.80 -14.56 -3.97
CA GLY A 203 -11.85 -15.51 -2.86
C GLY A 203 -10.52 -15.64 -2.11
N TRP A 204 -9.73 -14.57 -2.05
CA TRP A 204 -8.45 -14.58 -1.36
C TRP A 204 -8.62 -14.74 0.15
N PRO A 205 -7.68 -15.42 0.82
CA PRO A 205 -7.84 -15.80 2.22
C PRO A 205 -7.90 -14.56 3.13
N TRP A 206 -8.94 -14.52 3.96
CA TRP A 206 -8.94 -13.70 5.16
C TRP A 206 -8.19 -14.44 6.27
N PRO A 207 -7.40 -13.75 7.11
CA PRO A 207 -6.79 -14.38 8.26
C PRO A 207 -7.92 -14.97 9.10
N ARG A 208 -7.85 -16.27 9.37
CA ARG A 208 -8.75 -16.88 10.35
C ARG A 208 -8.38 -16.25 11.68
N GLY A 209 -9.34 -15.54 12.28
CA GLY A 209 -9.21 -14.98 13.63
C GLY A 209 -8.92 -16.05 14.68
#